data_AF-A0A7V2STU9-F1
#
_entry.id   AF-A0A7V2STU9-F1
#
_cell.length_a   1.000
_cell.length_b   1.000
_cell.length_c   1.000
_cell.angle_alpha   90.00
_cell.angle_beta   90.00
_cell.angle_gamma   90.00
#
_symmetry.space_group_name_H-M   'P 1'
#
loop_
_entity.id
_entity.type
_entity.pdbx_description
1 polymer ?
#
loop_
_entity_poly.entity_id
_entity_poly.type
_entity_poly.pdbx_seq_one_letter_code
_entity_poly.pdbx_strand_id
1 'polypeptide(L)'
;MVDCKIIPDLIIGDFDSIEQLPKNIPHIHTPDQNFTDFEKAVKIIIQKGFKAIDVYAANGLQQDHFLGNMCCALKYKKKIKIRFYDDKQSYYFIDKKTKLNNVQNK
;
A
#
# COMPACT_ATOMS: atom_id res chain seq x y z
N MET A 1 -3.47 -13.55 2.67
CA MET A 1 -3.83 -13.05 4.02
C MET A 1 -4.56 -14.12 4.84
N VAL A 2 -5.61 -14.74 4.30
CA VAL A 2 -6.34 -15.85 4.95
C VAL A 2 -5.43 -17.02 5.31
N ASP A 3 -4.51 -17.40 4.41
CA ASP A 3 -3.61 -18.54 4.63
C ASP A 3 -2.47 -18.26 5.64
N CYS A 4 -2.20 -16.99 5.93
CA CYS A 4 -1.10 -16.57 6.82
C CYS A 4 -1.54 -16.38 8.28
N LYS A 5 -2.80 -16.69 8.63
CA LYS A 5 -3.40 -16.40 9.95
C LYS A 5 -3.36 -14.92 10.35
N ILE A 6 -3.23 -14.01 9.37
CA ILE A 6 -3.32 -12.57 9.61
C ILE A 6 -4.78 -12.18 9.42
N ILE A 7 -5.39 -11.64 10.48
CA ILE A 7 -6.76 -11.13 10.45
C ILE A 7 -6.68 -9.65 10.11
N PRO A 8 -7.29 -9.20 8.99
CA PRO A 8 -7.34 -7.78 8.66
C PRO A 8 -8.15 -7.01 9.71
N ASP A 9 -7.66 -5.85 10.14
CA ASP A 9 -8.41 -4.91 10.97
C ASP A 9 -9.45 -4.12 10.17
N LEU A 10 -9.24 -4.00 8.86
CA LEU A 10 -10.06 -3.20 7.96
C LEU A 10 -9.91 -3.70 6.52
N ILE A 11 -11.03 -3.77 5.80
CA ILE A 11 -11.07 -4.07 4.36
C ILE A 11 -11.56 -2.82 3.61
N ILE A 12 -10.92 -2.46 2.50
CA ILE A 12 -11.24 -1.27 1.70
C ILE A 12 -11.28 -1.69 0.23
N GLY A 13 -12.27 -1.19 -0.52
CA GLY A 13 -12.41 -1.46 -1.95
C GLY A 13 -13.78 -1.06 -2.50
N ASP A 14 -13.98 -1.25 -3.79
CA ASP A 14 -15.30 -1.18 -4.44
C ASP A 14 -16.14 -2.44 -4.21
N PHE A 15 -15.49 -3.57 -3.91
CA PHE A 15 -16.11 -4.88 -3.64
C PHE A 15 -16.84 -5.50 -4.84
N ASP A 16 -16.67 -4.95 -6.04
CA ASP A 16 -17.32 -5.46 -7.26
C ASP A 16 -16.84 -6.87 -7.65
N SER A 17 -15.65 -7.25 -7.16
CA SER A 17 -15.01 -8.54 -7.44
C SER A 17 -15.20 -9.59 -6.33
N ILE A 18 -15.92 -9.28 -5.24
CA ILE A 18 -16.07 -10.15 -4.06
C ILE A 18 -17.55 -10.46 -3.84
N GLU A 19 -17.88 -11.76 -3.81
CA GLU A 19 -19.26 -12.20 -3.55
C GLU A 19 -19.67 -12.03 -2.08
N GLN A 20 -18.75 -12.24 -1.14
CA GLN A 20 -19.03 -12.15 0.30
C GLN A 20 -17.87 -11.55 1.07
N LEU A 21 -18.15 -10.48 1.80
CA LEU A 21 -17.21 -9.89 2.76
C LEU A 21 -17.35 -10.56 4.13
N PRO A 22 -16.24 -10.78 4.85
CA PRO A 22 -16.27 -11.29 6.21
C PRO A 22 -17.00 -10.31 7.14
N LYS A 23 -18.11 -10.74 7.73
CA LYS A 23 -18.97 -9.90 8.59
C LYS A 23 -18.30 -9.38 9.86
N ASN A 24 -17.24 -10.07 10.30
CA ASN A 24 -16.56 -9.77 11.55
C ASN A 24 -15.45 -8.72 11.39
N ILE A 25 -15.20 -8.25 10.16
CA ILE A 25 -14.14 -7.28 9.86
C ILE A 25 -14.79 -5.99 9.36
N PRO A 26 -14.43 -4.83 9.94
CA PRO A 26 -14.86 -3.54 9.41
C PRO A 26 -14.51 -3.39 7.93
N HIS A 27 -15.44 -2.85 7.14
CA HIS A 27 -15.21 -2.56 5.73
C HIS A 27 -15.57 -1.12 5.42
N ILE A 28 -14.80 -0.48 4.53
CA ILE A 28 -15.09 0.84 3.97
C ILE A 28 -15.26 0.65 2.47
N HIS A 29 -16.49 0.87 2.00
CA HIS A 29 -16.80 0.89 0.58
C HIS A 29 -16.30 2.20 -0.04
N THR A 30 -15.55 2.11 -1.12
CA THR A 30 -14.90 3.26 -1.77
C THR A 30 -15.19 3.30 -3.28
N PRO A 31 -16.42 3.68 -3.70
CA PRO A 31 -16.85 3.62 -5.10
C PRO A 31 -16.28 4.74 -5.98
N ASP A 32 -15.48 5.64 -5.43
CA ASP A 32 -14.91 6.77 -6.18
C ASP A 32 -13.92 6.27 -7.24
N GLN A 33 -14.32 6.30 -8.50
CA GLN A 33 -13.54 5.82 -9.64
C GLN A 33 -12.44 6.80 -10.07
N ASN A 34 -12.38 8.01 -9.49
CA ASN A 34 -11.31 8.97 -9.81
C ASN A 34 -9.96 8.60 -9.18
N PHE A 35 -9.96 7.64 -8.25
CA PHE A 35 -8.77 7.20 -7.52
C PHE A 35 -8.65 5.69 -7.59
N THR A 36 -7.41 5.18 -7.62
CA THR A 36 -7.15 3.75 -7.46
C THR A 36 -7.41 3.31 -6.01
N ASP A 37 -7.68 2.03 -5.77
CA ASP A 37 -7.87 1.54 -4.41
C ASP A 37 -6.65 1.74 -3.52
N PHE A 38 -5.45 1.66 -4.09
CA PHE A 38 -4.22 2.00 -3.39
C PHE A 38 -4.20 3.48 -2.94
N GLU A 39 -4.59 4.42 -3.81
CA GLU A 39 -4.65 5.83 -3.43
C GLU A 39 -5.71 6.08 -2.33
N LYS A 40 -6.87 5.43 -2.42
CA LYS A 40 -7.92 5.50 -1.40
C LYS A 40 -7.41 4.98 -0.05
N ALA A 41 -6.73 3.84 -0.04
CA ALA A 41 -6.12 3.29 1.16
C ALA A 41 -5.08 4.23 1.79
N VAL A 42 -4.17 4.80 0.99
CA VAL A 42 -3.17 5.76 1.47
C VAL A 42 -3.85 7.00 2.09
N LYS A 43 -4.90 7.53 1.48
CA LYS A 43 -5.65 8.68 2.02
C LYS A 43 -6.28 8.36 3.37
N ILE A 44 -6.93 7.20 3.51
CA ILE A 44 -7.55 6.75 4.77
C ILE A 44 -6.50 6.57 5.87
N ILE A 45 -5.35 5.96 5.54
CA ILE A 45 -4.26 5.75 6.49
C ILE A 45 -3.68 7.08 6.99
N ILE A 46 -3.48 8.05 6.07
CA ILE A 46 -3.04 9.41 6.44
C ILE A 46 -4.08 10.09 7.34
N GLN A 47 -5.37 9.99 7.03
CA GLN A 47 -6.46 10.56 7.85
C GLN A 47 -6.52 9.96 9.25
N LYS A 48 -6.22 8.66 9.39
CA LYS A 48 -6.11 7.98 10.69
C LYS A 48 -4.85 8.38 11.49
N GLY A 49 -3.96 9.20 10.93
CA GLY A 49 -2.81 9.76 11.63
C GLY A 49 -1.52 8.94 11.57
N PHE A 50 -1.51 7.81 10.86
CA PHE A 50 -0.32 6.99 10.68
C PHE A 50 0.77 7.73 9.90
N LYS A 51 2.04 7.36 10.16
CA LYS A 51 3.22 8.05 9.60
C LYS A 51 4.06 7.17 8.67
N ALA A 52 3.79 5.87 8.64
CA ALA A 52 4.46 4.92 7.77
C ALA A 52 3.47 3.86 7.27
N ILE A 53 3.73 3.32 6.08
CA ILE A 53 2.99 2.22 5.47
C ILE A 53 3.99 1.25 4.85
N ASP A 54 3.84 -0.02 5.19
CA ASP A 54 4.47 -1.15 4.50
C ASP A 54 3.44 -1.77 3.56
N VAL A 55 3.76 -1.79 2.27
CA VAL A 55 2.85 -2.21 1.20
C VAL A 55 3.38 -3.52 0.60
N TYR A 56 2.53 -4.54 0.59
CA TYR A 56 2.82 -5.85 0.00
C TYR A 56 2.01 -6.03 -1.29
N ALA A 57 2.46 -6.91 -2.18
CA ALA A 57 1.79 -7.26 -3.44
C ALA A 57 1.50 -6.06 -4.38
N ALA A 58 2.25 -4.96 -4.26
CA ALA A 58 2.03 -3.74 -5.04
C ALA A 58 2.41 -3.84 -6.53
N ASN A 59 3.16 -4.89 -6.91
CA ASN A 59 3.57 -5.16 -8.29
C ASN A 59 2.40 -5.72 -9.13
N GLY A 60 1.50 -6.52 -8.52
CA GLY A 60 0.25 -6.95 -9.15
C GLY A 60 0.39 -7.73 -10.48
N LEU A 61 1.60 -8.20 -10.82
CA LEU A 61 1.96 -8.86 -12.10
C LEU A 61 1.78 -8.00 -13.37
N GLN A 62 1.21 -6.81 -13.25
CA GLN A 62 0.96 -5.87 -14.34
C GLN A 62 1.77 -4.59 -14.13
N GLN A 63 2.62 -4.25 -15.10
CA GLN A 63 3.64 -3.20 -14.97
C GLN A 63 3.05 -1.79 -14.87
N ASP A 64 1.91 -1.55 -15.52
CA ASP A 64 1.14 -0.32 -15.42
C ASP A 64 0.58 -0.10 -14.00
N HIS A 65 0.07 -1.17 -13.36
CA HIS A 65 -0.35 -1.11 -11.96
C HIS A 65 0.81 -0.83 -11.01
N PHE A 66 1.96 -1.50 -11.19
CA PHE A 66 3.17 -1.21 -10.43
C PHE A 66 3.58 0.27 -10.54
N LEU A 67 3.64 0.79 -11.78
CA LEU A 67 4.04 2.17 -12.03
C LEU A 67 3.00 3.16 -11.48
N GLY A 68 1.71 2.84 -11.60
CA GLY A 68 0.62 3.63 -11.02
C GLY A 68 0.74 3.73 -9.49
N ASN A 69 1.00 2.61 -8.82
CA ASN A 69 1.22 2.57 -7.37
C ASN A 69 2.44 3.39 -6.94
N MET A 70 3.54 3.30 -7.69
CA MET A 70 4.73 4.13 -7.46
C MET A 70 4.44 5.63 -7.61
N CYS A 71 3.78 6.04 -8.70
CA CYS A 71 3.42 7.43 -8.96
C CYS A 71 2.48 7.97 -7.88
N CYS A 72 1.51 7.17 -7.44
CA CYS A 72 0.65 7.50 -6.32
C CYS A 72 1.47 7.71 -5.04
N ALA A 73 2.33 6.76 -4.66
CA ALA A 73 3.14 6.90 -3.45
C ALA A 73 4.08 8.11 -3.50
N LEU A 74 4.60 8.47 -4.67
CA LEU A 74 5.41 9.67 -4.86
C LEU A 74 4.64 10.95 -4.52
N LYS A 75 3.36 11.04 -4.89
CA LYS A 75 2.46 12.17 -4.55
C LYS A 75 2.32 12.36 -3.05
N TYR A 76 2.37 11.27 -2.27
CA TYR A 76 2.20 11.29 -0.81
C TYR A 76 3.51 11.22 -0.02
N LYS A 77 4.68 11.15 -0.67
CA LYS A 77 5.98 10.95 0.01
C LYS A 77 6.32 11.96 1.11
N LYS A 78 5.80 13.20 1.00
CA LYS A 78 6.01 14.26 2.02
C LYS A 78 5.08 14.12 3.23
N LYS A 79 4.00 13.36 3.11
CA LYS A 79 2.96 13.20 4.13
C LYS A 79 3.14 11.91 4.92
N ILE A 80 3.65 10.86 4.28
CA ILE A 80 3.77 9.52 4.87
C ILE A 80 4.96 8.77 4.27
N LYS A 81 5.68 7.99 5.09
CA LYS A 81 6.75 7.11 4.62
C LYS A 81 6.12 5.85 4.02
N ILE A 82 6.44 5.54 2.78
CA ILE A 82 5.90 4.36 2.10
C ILE A 82 7.07 3.47 1.69
N ARG A 83 6.99 2.21 2.08
CA ARG A 83 7.91 1.17 1.65
C ARG A 83 7.11 0.03 1.04
N PHE A 84 7.59 -0.46 -0.08
CA PHE A 84 7.01 -1.58 -0.76
C PHE A 84 7.89 -2.80 -0.61
N TYR A 85 7.25 -3.96 -0.50
CA TYR A 85 7.88 -5.26 -0.37
C TYR A 85 7.40 -6.18 -1.47
N ASP A 86 8.37 -6.81 -2.11
CA ASP A 86 8.22 -7.91 -3.05
C ASP A 86 9.07 -9.09 -2.56
N ASP A 87 8.95 -10.27 -3.15
CA ASP A 87 9.50 -11.52 -2.62
C ASP A 87 11.01 -11.45 -2.30
N LYS A 88 11.77 -10.68 -3.09
CA LYS A 88 13.23 -10.59 -3.00
C LYS A 88 13.76 -9.18 -2.81
N GLN A 89 12.88 -8.17 -2.78
CA GLN A 89 13.32 -6.78 -2.78
C GLN A 89 12.34 -5.87 -2.05
N SER A 90 12.86 -4.76 -1.56
CA SER A 90 12.05 -3.66 -1.07
C SER A 90 12.47 -2.35 -1.73
N TYR A 91 11.51 -1.48 -1.97
CA TYR A 91 11.75 -0.17 -2.59
C TYR A 91 11.01 0.92 -1.84
N TYR A 92 11.64 2.09 -1.73
CA TYR A 92 11.13 3.24 -0.98
C TYR A 92 11.73 4.52 -1.54
N PHE A 93 11.05 5.65 -1.34
CA PHE A 93 11.57 6.95 -1.72
C PHE A 93 12.63 7.43 -0.74
N ILE A 94 13.72 7.95 -1.27
CA ILE A 94 14.83 8.51 -0.51
C ILE A 94 14.79 10.04 -0.52
N ASP A 95 15.34 10.63 0.53
CA ASP A 95 15.61 12.06 0.58
C ASP A 95 16.89 12.40 -0.19
N LYS A 96 17.07 13.68 -0.52
CA LYS A 96 18.28 14.20 -1.21
C LYS A 96 19.58 13.73 -0.55
N LYS A 97 19.57 13.58 0.77
CA LYS A 97 20.67 13.00 1.54
C LYS A 97 20.12 11.79 2.29
N THR A 98 20.63 10.62 1.96
CA THR A 98 20.26 9.35 2.59
C THR A 98 21.52 8.57 2.90
N LYS A 99 21.64 8.08 4.13
CA LYS A 99 22.73 7.19 4.53
C LYS A 99 22.19 5.76 4.58
N LEU A 100 22.83 4.86 3.85
CA LEU A 100 22.55 3.44 3.91
C LEU A 100 23.58 2.78 4.83
N ASN A 101 23.11 1.93 5.73
CA ASN A 101 23.95 1.12 6.61
C ASN A 101 23.79 -0.35 6.20
N ASN A 102 24.76 -1.20 6.56
CA ASN A 102 24.73 -2.64 6.30
C ASN A 102 24.65 -2.99 4.81
N VAL A 103 25.37 -2.25 3.97
CA VAL A 103 25.50 -2.58 2.55
C VAL A 103 26.65 -3.58 2.41
N GLN A 104 26.35 -4.76 1.90
CA GLN A 104 27.39 -5.77 1.70
C GLN A 104 28.39 -5.28 0.65
N ASN A 105 29.69 -5.44 0.92
CA ASN A 105 30.79 -5.04 0.04
C ASN A 105 30.87 -3.53 -0.29
N LYS A 106 30.37 -2.65 0.60
CA LYS A 106 30.60 -1.20 0.57
C LYS A 106 30.89 -0.68 1.97
#